data_AF-A0A7X5DHA7-F1
#
_entry.id   AF-A0A7X5DHA7-F1
#
_cell.length_a   1.000
_cell.length_b   1.000
_cell.length_c   1.000
_cell.angle_alpha   90.00
_cell.angle_beta   90.00
_cell.angle_gamma   90.00
#
_symmetry.space_group_name_H-M   'P 1'
#
loop_
_entity.id
_entity.type
_entity.pdbx_description
1 polymer ?
#
loop_
_entity_poly.entity_id
_entity_poly.type
_entity_poly.pdbx_seq_one_letter_code
_entity_poly.pdbx_strand_id
1 'polypeptide(L)'
;LEVVAMLTTGPLAPYFWVEIIGCAACAVICFTPALRRGGLLVVGSLLAIAGIFCKRVQLLVGGFQLANLDMPGPLTAMQHPAFDMGLSGIYGPMVYWPTPLEFGVTLGVVALGVLVFLLGVKLLPLRPTDGE
;
A
#
# COMPACT_ATOMS: atom_id res chain seq x y z
N LEU A 1 -3.59 18.09 -15.62
CA LEU A 1 -2.71 17.21 -16.44
C LEU A 1 -1.47 16.77 -15.66
N GLU A 2 -0.84 17.65 -14.85
CA GLU A 2 0.28 17.28 -13.98
C GLU A 2 0.02 16.07 -13.08
N VAL A 3 -1.13 15.99 -12.41
CA VAL A 3 -1.47 14.82 -11.57
C VAL A 3 -1.46 13.51 -12.36
N VAL A 4 -1.99 13.52 -13.58
CA VAL A 4 -2.03 12.33 -14.44
C VAL A 4 -0.63 11.97 -14.95
N ALA A 5 0.18 12.97 -15.31
CA ALA A 5 1.58 12.76 -15.70
C ALA A 5 2.41 12.22 -14.52
N MET A 6 2.17 12.73 -13.31
CA MET A 6 2.83 12.29 -12.08
C MET A 6 2.46 10.85 -11.71
N LEU A 7 1.22 10.44 -11.92
CA LEU A 7 0.78 9.06 -11.63
C LEU A 7 1.21 8.04 -12.70
N THR A 8 1.38 8.46 -13.96
CA THR A 8 1.72 7.55 -15.07
C THR A 8 3.22 7.50 -15.39
N THR A 9 3.95 8.59 -15.12
CA THR A 9 5.39 8.75 -15.44
C THR A 9 6.23 9.36 -14.30
N GLY A 10 5.61 9.75 -13.18
CA GLY A 10 6.32 10.29 -12.01
C GLY A 10 6.78 9.23 -11.00
N PRO A 11 7.24 9.63 -9.80
CA PRO A 11 7.76 8.73 -8.77
C PRO A 11 6.79 7.63 -8.32
N LEU A 12 5.49 7.83 -8.52
CA LEU A 12 4.44 6.87 -8.17
C LEU A 12 4.00 5.95 -9.33
N ALA A 13 4.57 6.12 -10.53
CA ALA A 13 4.30 5.28 -11.69
C ALA A 13 4.42 3.76 -11.43
N PRO A 14 5.46 3.24 -10.75
CA PRO A 14 5.58 1.80 -10.51
C PRO A 14 4.41 1.24 -9.68
N TYR A 15 3.91 1.99 -8.68
CA TYR A 15 2.75 1.56 -7.89
C TYR A 15 1.46 1.50 -8.71
N PHE A 16 1.26 2.49 -9.59
CA PHE A 16 0.08 2.57 -10.46
C PHE A 16 0.07 1.44 -11.50
N TRP A 17 1.20 1.18 -12.17
CA TRP A 17 1.29 0.12 -13.17
C TRP A 17 1.22 -1.28 -12.56
N VAL A 18 1.85 -1.50 -11.39
CA VAL A 18 1.74 -2.77 -10.66
C VAL A 18 0.30 -3.03 -10.20
N GLU A 19 -0.43 -2.00 -9.74
CA GLU A 19 -1.85 -2.12 -9.42
C GLU A 19 -2.67 -2.54 -10.65
N ILE A 20 -2.53 -1.83 -11.77
CA ILE A 20 -3.33 -2.07 -12.98
C ILE A 20 -3.05 -3.47 -13.54
N ILE A 21 -1.77 -3.82 -13.71
CA ILE A 21 -1.39 -5.11 -14.26
C ILE A 21 -1.79 -6.24 -13.30
N GLY A 22 -1.59 -6.05 -11.99
CA GLY A 22 -1.93 -7.05 -10.99
C GLY A 22 -3.44 -7.32 -10.88
N CYS A 23 -4.26 -6.27 -10.90
CA CYS A 23 -5.72 -6.39 -10.89
C CYS A 23 -6.25 -6.99 -12.20
N ALA A 24 -5.69 -6.60 -13.35
CA ALA A 24 -6.05 -7.20 -14.63
C ALA A 24 -5.71 -8.69 -14.67
N ALA A 25 -4.52 -9.08 -14.20
CA ALA A 25 -4.13 -10.49 -14.10
C ALA A 25 -5.05 -11.28 -13.15
N CYS A 26 -5.38 -10.74 -11.98
CA CYS A 26 -6.34 -11.35 -11.06
C CYS A 26 -7.72 -11.53 -11.70
N ALA A 27 -8.24 -10.51 -12.40
CA ALA A 27 -9.51 -10.58 -13.10
C ALA A 27 -9.51 -11.69 -14.17
N VAL A 28 -8.45 -11.80 -14.98
CA VAL A 28 -8.30 -12.86 -15.98
C VAL A 28 -8.30 -14.24 -15.34
N ILE A 29 -7.59 -14.43 -14.22
CA ILE A 29 -7.54 -15.71 -13.49
C ILE A 29 -8.93 -16.09 -12.94
N CYS A 30 -9.68 -15.12 -12.38
CA CYS A 30 -11.01 -15.38 -11.81
C CYS A 30 -12.09 -15.60 -12.90
N PHE A 31 -12.05 -14.85 -14.00
CA PHE A 31 -13.05 -14.92 -15.06
C PHE A 31 -12.81 -16.07 -16.05
N THR A 32 -11.58 -16.56 -16.19
CA THR A 32 -11.28 -17.68 -17.09
C THR A 32 -11.49 -19.03 -16.38
N PRO A 33 -12.55 -19.81 -16.71
CA PRO A 33 -12.86 -21.05 -15.98
C PRO A 33 -11.75 -22.10 -16.08
N ALA A 34 -10.98 -22.12 -17.17
CA ALA A 34 -9.83 -23.03 -17.36
C ALA A 34 -8.63 -22.71 -16.43
N LEU A 35 -8.57 -21.50 -15.89
CA LEU A 35 -7.46 -21.00 -15.07
C LEU A 35 -7.76 -20.99 -13.57
N ARG A 36 -8.99 -21.35 -13.16
CA ARG A 36 -9.43 -21.50 -11.76
C ARG A 36 -8.87 -22.76 -11.08
N ARG A 37 -7.56 -22.98 -11.18
CA ARG A 37 -6.87 -24.02 -10.42
C ARG A 37 -6.57 -23.48 -9.02
N GLY A 38 -6.63 -24.33 -7.99
CA GLY A 38 -6.46 -23.89 -6.59
C GLY A 38 -5.22 -23.01 -6.36
N GLY A 39 -4.07 -23.38 -6.94
CA GLY A 39 -2.84 -22.59 -6.85
C GLY A 39 -2.91 -21.23 -7.56
N LEU A 40 -3.58 -21.15 -8.72
CA LEU A 40 -3.75 -19.90 -9.46
C LEU A 40 -4.71 -18.94 -8.73
N LEU A 41 -5.73 -19.46 -8.07
CA LEU A 41 -6.64 -18.65 -7.25
C LEU A 41 -5.93 -18.04 -6.03
N VAL A 42 -5.00 -18.77 -5.39
CA VAL A 42 -4.18 -18.23 -4.31
C VAL A 42 -3.29 -17.08 -4.82
N VAL A 43 -2.64 -17.27 -5.97
CA VAL A 43 -1.84 -16.21 -6.61
C VAL A 43 -2.70 -15.00 -6.96
N GLY A 44 -3.91 -15.21 -7.50
CA GLY A 44 -4.87 -14.13 -7.78
C GLY A 44 -5.27 -13.35 -6.53
N SER A 45 -5.55 -14.05 -5.41
CA SER A 45 -5.86 -13.41 -4.12
C SER A 45 -4.70 -12.54 -3.61
N LEU A 46 -3.46 -13.04 -3.70
CA LEU A 46 -2.27 -12.27 -3.31
C LEU A 46 -2.07 -11.04 -4.19
N LEU A 47 -2.27 -11.17 -5.51
CA LEU A 47 -2.23 -10.05 -6.46
C LEU A 47 -3.28 -8.98 -6.13
N ALA A 48 -4.49 -9.39 -5.76
CA ALA A 48 -5.55 -8.47 -5.36
C ALA A 48 -5.18 -7.68 -4.08
N ILE A 49 -4.65 -8.37 -3.06
CA ILE A 49 -4.18 -7.72 -1.82
C ILE A 49 -3.05 -6.72 -2.12
N ALA A 50 -2.07 -7.12 -2.94
CA ALA A 50 -0.98 -6.25 -3.37
C ALA A 50 -1.48 -5.02 -4.14
N GLY A 51 -2.48 -5.18 -5.01
CA GLY A 51 -3.13 -4.08 -5.73
C GLY A 51 -3.82 -3.08 -4.80
N ILE A 52 -4.59 -3.57 -3.81
CA ILE A 52 -5.23 -2.71 -2.80
C ILE A 52 -4.17 -1.93 -2.02
N PHE A 53 -3.08 -2.58 -1.62
CA PHE A 53 -1.98 -1.93 -0.92
C PHE A 53 -1.33 -0.83 -1.79
N CYS A 54 -0.99 -1.13 -3.04
CA CYS A 54 -0.44 -0.15 -3.98
C CYS A 54 -1.37 1.07 -4.14
N LYS A 55 -2.68 0.85 -4.22
CA LYS A 55 -3.66 1.94 -4.31
C LYS A 55 -3.73 2.78 -3.04
N ARG A 56 -3.64 2.17 -1.86
CA ARG A 56 -3.60 2.89 -0.58
C ARG A 56 -2.32 3.72 -0.46
N VAL A 57 -1.17 3.20 -0.88
CA VAL A 57 0.10 3.95 -0.93
C VAL A 57 0.01 5.11 -1.90
N GLN A 58 -0.54 4.91 -3.10
CA GLN A 58 -0.72 5.96 -4.09
C GLN A 58 -1.63 7.08 -3.58
N LEU A 59 -2.72 6.75 -2.87
CA LEU A 59 -3.61 7.76 -2.27
C LEU A 59 -2.95 8.51 -1.11
N LEU A 60 -2.19 7.81 -0.25
CA LEU A 60 -1.48 8.44 0.85
C LEU A 60 -0.36 9.35 0.34
N VAL A 61 0.56 8.82 -0.45
CA VAL A 61 1.75 9.55 -0.89
C VAL A 61 1.39 10.58 -1.97
N GLY A 62 0.51 10.24 -2.91
CA GLY A 62 0.04 11.17 -3.93
C GLY A 62 -0.76 12.35 -3.35
N GLY A 63 -1.42 12.15 -2.20
CA GLY A 63 -2.09 13.23 -1.47
C GLY A 63 -1.14 14.22 -0.79
N PHE A 64 0.09 13.82 -0.48
CA PHE A 64 1.09 14.69 0.17
C PHE A 64 2.15 15.25 -0.78
N GLN A 65 2.30 14.69 -1.98
CA GLN A 65 3.28 15.17 -2.96
C GLN A 65 2.86 16.45 -3.71
N LEU A 66 1.56 16.74 -3.77
CA LEU A 66 1.04 17.97 -4.35
C LEU A 66 0.69 18.95 -3.21
N ALA A 67 1.61 19.85 -2.92
CA ALA A 67 1.37 20.91 -1.94
C ALA A 67 0.26 21.85 -2.46
N ASN A 68 -0.82 22.01 -1.69
CA ASN A 68 -1.92 22.92 -2.04
C ASN A 68 -1.56 24.41 -1.81
N LEU A 69 -0.42 24.67 -1.18
CA LEU A 69 0.14 26.01 -0.90
C LEU A 69 1.64 25.95 -1.14
N ASP A 70 2.19 26.89 -1.92
CA ASP A 70 3.64 26.96 -2.21
C ASP A 70 4.49 27.21 -0.94
N MET A 71 3.91 27.81 0.11
CA MET A 71 4.58 28.06 1.39
C MET A 71 3.57 28.20 2.56
N PRO A 72 3.15 27.08 3.20
CA PRO A 72 2.25 27.14 4.34
C PRO A 72 3.01 27.55 5.63
N GLY A 73 3.43 28.81 5.68
CA GLY A 73 4.00 29.45 6.88
C GLY A 73 5.47 29.89 6.75
N PRO A 74 5.94 30.83 7.59
CA PRO A 74 7.34 31.25 7.61
C PRO A 74 8.22 30.05 7.94
N LEU A 75 9.18 29.73 7.08
CA LEU A 75 10.24 28.76 7.38
C LEU A 75 11.32 29.49 8.17
N THR A 76 11.42 29.23 9.46
CA THR A 76 12.51 29.74 10.31
C THR A 76 13.33 28.58 10.87
N ALA A 77 14.59 28.84 11.22
CA ALA A 77 15.47 27.85 11.84
C ALA A 77 14.89 27.21 13.12
N MET A 78 13.92 27.87 13.76
CA MET A 78 13.23 27.37 14.97
C MET A 78 12.13 26.35 14.67
N GLN A 79 11.66 26.26 13.42
CA GLN A 79 10.52 25.41 13.04
C GLN A 79 10.93 24.14 12.29
N HIS A 80 12.14 24.09 11.71
CA HIS A 80 12.58 22.92 10.96
C HIS A 80 14.07 22.59 11.19
N PRO A 81 14.41 21.37 11.65
CA PRO A 81 15.80 20.98 11.92
C PRO A 81 16.72 21.02 10.69
N ALA A 82 16.17 20.90 9.48
CA ALA A 82 16.92 20.89 8.22
C ALA A 82 16.97 22.27 7.52
N PHE A 83 16.77 23.37 8.26
CA PHE A 83 16.76 24.73 7.70
C PHE A 83 18.07 25.10 6.97
N ASP A 84 19.23 24.69 7.50
CA ASP A 84 20.54 24.92 6.89
C ASP A 84 20.76 24.19 5.55
N MET A 85 19.94 23.17 5.26
CA MET A 85 20.02 22.37 4.03
C MET A 85 19.12 22.95 2.89
N GLY A 86 18.52 24.12 3.12
CA GLY A 86 17.68 24.84 2.15
C GLY A 86 16.33 24.15 1.89
N LEU A 87 15.53 24.73 0.98
CA LEU A 87 14.23 24.14 0.59
C LEU A 87 14.39 22.69 0.10
N SER A 88 15.48 22.32 -0.56
CA SER A 88 15.75 20.93 -0.96
C SER A 88 15.88 19.96 0.23
N GLY A 89 16.37 20.41 1.38
CA GLY A 89 16.45 19.59 2.61
C GLY A 89 15.13 19.56 3.40
N ILE A 90 14.37 20.64 3.36
CA ILE A 90 13.06 20.78 4.02
C ILE A 90 11.95 20.03 3.23
N TYR A 91 12.01 20.07 1.90
CA TYR A 91 11.04 19.45 0.99
C TYR A 91 11.55 18.14 0.35
N GLY A 92 12.82 17.78 0.54
CA GLY A 92 13.38 16.46 0.21
C GLY A 92 12.60 15.25 0.77
N PRO A 93 11.97 15.31 1.96
CA PRO A 93 11.12 14.23 2.46
C PRO A 93 9.71 14.16 1.83
N MET A 94 9.40 14.95 0.80
CA MET A 94 8.13 14.81 0.04
C MET A 94 7.99 13.43 -0.64
N VAL A 95 9.04 12.60 -0.66
CA VAL A 95 8.98 11.17 -0.98
C VAL A 95 9.20 10.36 0.29
N TYR A 96 8.11 9.94 0.94
CA TYR A 96 8.17 9.07 2.12
C TYR A 96 8.82 7.72 1.76
N TRP A 97 9.99 7.45 2.35
CA TRP A 97 10.66 6.17 2.26
C TRP A 97 10.62 5.50 3.64
N PRO A 98 9.96 4.32 3.76
CA PRO A 98 9.78 3.70 5.07
C PRO A 98 11.12 3.30 5.69
N THR A 99 11.24 3.55 6.98
CA THR A 99 12.36 3.13 7.80
C THR A 99 12.30 1.60 8.05
N PRO A 100 13.44 0.94 8.32
CA PRO A 100 13.45 -0.48 8.70
C PRO A 100 12.55 -0.80 9.90
N LEU A 101 12.37 0.16 10.82
CA LEU A 101 11.49 0.01 11.98
C LEU A 101 10.02 -0.10 11.55
N GLU A 102 9.56 0.73 10.61
CA GLU A 102 8.18 0.68 10.10
C GLU A 102 7.90 -0.63 9.38
N PHE A 103 8.88 -1.18 8.66
CA PHE A 103 8.79 -2.54 8.11
C PHE A 103 8.68 -3.61 9.22
N GLY A 104 9.45 -3.47 10.30
CA GLY A 104 9.37 -4.37 11.45
C GLY A 104 8.00 -4.35 12.14
N VAL A 105 7.45 -3.16 12.35
CA VAL A 105 6.13 -2.98 12.98
C VAL A 105 5.02 -3.52 12.08
N THR A 106 5.05 -3.21 10.78
CA THR A 106 4.03 -3.72 9.83
C THR A 106 4.04 -5.24 9.75
N LEU A 107 5.22 -5.86 9.72
CA LEU A 107 5.36 -7.33 9.79
C LEU A 107 4.78 -7.88 11.10
N GLY A 108 5.06 -7.22 12.23
CA GLY A 108 4.51 -7.60 13.54
C GLY A 108 2.97 -7.56 13.59
N VAL A 109 2.34 -6.53 13.01
CA VAL A 109 0.88 -6.42 12.93
C VAL A 109 0.29 -7.54 12.08
N VAL A 110 0.90 -7.85 10.93
CA VAL A 110 0.46 -8.96 10.06
C VAL A 110 0.58 -10.30 10.80
N ALA A 111 1.71 -10.55 11.47
CA ALA A 111 1.94 -11.78 12.24
C ALA A 111 0.92 -11.95 13.37
N LEU A 112 0.57 -10.86 14.07
CA LEU A 112 -0.45 -10.87 15.11
C LEU A 112 -1.83 -11.21 14.53
N GLY A 113 -2.20 -10.63 13.39
CA GLY A 113 -3.46 -10.96 12.70
C GLY A 113 -3.56 -12.45 12.34
N VAL A 114 -2.48 -13.03 11.82
CA VAL A 114 -2.40 -14.47 11.51
C VAL A 114 -2.51 -15.32 12.78
N LEU A 115 -1.83 -14.93 13.86
CA LEU A 115 -1.89 -15.64 15.14
C LEU A 115 -3.31 -15.65 15.71
N VAL A 116 -4.00 -14.50 15.70
CA VAL A 116 -5.39 -14.40 16.14
C VAL A 116 -6.31 -15.25 15.26
N PHE A 117 -6.10 -15.27 13.95
CA PHE A 117 -6.87 -16.11 13.03
C PHE A 117 -6.68 -17.61 13.32
N LEU A 118 -5.43 -18.06 13.50
CA LEU A 118 -5.13 -19.46 13.84
C LEU A 118 -5.70 -19.86 15.20
N LEU A 119 -5.64 -18.97 16.19
CA LEU A 119 -6.29 -19.19 17.49
C LEU A 119 -7.81 -19.27 17.34
N GLY A 120 -8.42 -18.43 16.50
CA GLY A 120 -9.84 -18.52 16.16
C GLY A 120 -10.20 -19.87 15.56
N VAL A 121 -9.42 -20.37 14.60
CA VAL A 121 -9.63 -21.69 14.00
C VAL A 121 -9.48 -22.84 15.00
N LYS A 122 -8.55 -22.71 15.94
CA LYS A 122 -8.29 -23.74 16.95
C LYS A 122 -9.32 -23.76 18.09
N LEU A 123 -9.82 -22.58 18.49
CA LEU A 123 -10.65 -22.42 19.69
C LEU A 123 -12.14 -22.32 19.39
N LEU A 124 -12.54 -21.91 18.18
CA LEU A 124 -13.95 -21.80 17.81
C LEU A 124 -14.43 -23.08 17.10
N PRO A 125 -15.64 -23.58 17.41
CA PRO A 125 -16.29 -24.62 16.62
C PRO A 125 -16.70 -24.04 15.26
N LEU A 126 -15.80 -24.11 14.28
CA LEU A 126 -16.01 -23.59 12.93
C LEU A 126 -16.85 -24.50 12.04
N ARG A 127 -17.02 -25.77 12.43
CA ARG A 127 -17.96 -26.66 11.76
C ARG A 127 -19.35 -26.31 12.28
N PRO A 128 -20.33 -26.00 11.42
CA PRO A 128 -21.71 -25.90 11.87
C PRO A 128 -22.04 -27.20 12.61
N THR A 129 -22.56 -27.10 13.83
CA THR A 129 -23.20 -28.26 14.47
C THR A 129 -24.21 -28.74 13.46
N ASP A 130 -23.97 -29.92 12.88
CA ASP A 130 -24.91 -30.55 11.97
C ASP A 130 -26.24 -30.59 12.74
N GLY A 131 -27.18 -29.74 12.31
CA GLY A 131 -28.48 -29.62 12.95
C GLY A 131 -29.19 -30.97 12.89
N GLU A 132 -29.95 -31.25 13.94
CA GLU A 132 -31.01 -32.25 13.95
C GLU A 132 -31.87 -32.19 12.68
#